data_AF-A0A925Z529-F1
#
_entry.id   AF-A0A925Z529-F1
#
_cell.length_a   1.000
_cell.length_b   1.000
_cell.length_c   1.000
_cell.angle_alpha   90.00
_cell.angle_beta   90.00
_cell.angle_gamma   90.00
#
_symmetry.space_group_name_H-M   'P 1'
#
loop_
_entity.id
_entity.type
_entity.pdbx_description
1 polymer ?
#
loop_
_entity_poly.entity_id
_entity_poly.type
_entity_poly.pdbx_seq_one_letter_code
_entity_poly.pdbx_strand_id
1 'polypeptide(L)'
;MAENFFGLTDTGKVRDNNEDAFIAKKVMDNKFIIACAIDGVGGYSGGEIAAEIARESIFENFARPSGDLIAAMKSSFILANQKIFNEKLQNKEHGKMACVLTLAVVDVENNQFHYAHVGDTRLYLLRDSSLVKVSKDHSFVGFLEDSGRIDEDAAMKHLKRNEINKALGFGTDIETQDDYIETGSSPFLPGDLLLLCSDGLTDMVNKDDITSILISNNSLEEKAKQLVALANKNGGKDNITVVLVQNDTASSWQATPPAGIVSGSAVKKKVATNYPAPVAENKTAIIPAPVTPLTKSNGINKILGGLCLLFLASTLFLLWRNAPGTEEENTVVAPVADTRNAEEKKLQGLLDAVANDTLLLSDSIFKQPIVISDTLNIHQDSLFILSKGKIILRGDSAFHGPAFMLSTDSRLVLLDGLQFENFDVAVSAQNDALFLRNVQFLNCKWPIQNFFVFPDKQFITGRLAGSYVFRTDSLITTAPTR
;
A
#
# COMPACT_ATOMS: atom_id res chain seq x y z
N MET A 1 22.06 -28.72 -8.86
CA MET A 1 21.60 -27.32 -8.88
C MET A 1 20.47 -27.22 -7.86
N ALA A 2 20.27 -26.09 -7.20
CA ALA A 2 19.01 -25.91 -6.46
C ALA A 2 17.88 -25.84 -7.48
N GLU A 3 16.71 -26.41 -7.16
CA GLU A 3 15.53 -26.22 -8.01
C GLU A 3 14.94 -24.86 -7.65
N ASN A 4 14.85 -23.96 -8.63
CA ASN A 4 14.40 -22.59 -8.45
C ASN A 4 12.87 -22.44 -8.45
N PHE A 5 12.18 -23.55 -8.26
CA PHE A 5 10.76 -23.67 -7.97
C PHE A 5 10.52 -24.92 -7.12
N PHE A 6 9.44 -24.95 -6.34
CA PHE A 6 8.99 -26.12 -5.60
C PHE A 6 7.48 -26.07 -5.41
N GLY A 7 6.81 -27.23 -5.37
CA GLY A 7 5.36 -27.30 -5.15
C GLY A 7 4.99 -28.43 -4.19
N LEU A 8 4.02 -28.16 -3.33
CA LEU A 8 3.52 -29.10 -2.31
C LEU A 8 2.01 -28.91 -2.15
N THR A 9 1.29 -30.01 -1.94
CA THR A 9 -0.12 -30.02 -1.53
C THR A 9 -0.32 -31.04 -0.41
N ASP A 10 -1.20 -30.76 0.54
CA ASP A 10 -1.55 -31.60 1.67
C ASP A 10 -3.06 -31.54 1.93
N THR A 11 -3.68 -32.67 2.25
CA THR A 11 -5.12 -32.78 2.48
C THR A 11 -5.62 -31.95 3.68
N GLY A 12 -4.73 -31.51 4.57
CA GLY A 12 -5.10 -30.88 5.83
C GLY A 12 -5.34 -31.92 6.93
N LYS A 13 -6.20 -31.59 7.90
CA LYS A 13 -6.57 -32.44 9.04
C LYS A 13 -8.08 -32.68 9.17
N VAL A 14 -8.91 -32.00 8.36
CA VAL A 14 -10.38 -32.05 8.46
C VAL A 14 -11.06 -32.57 7.19
N ARG A 15 -10.45 -32.41 6.00
CA ARG A 15 -10.97 -32.99 4.74
C ARG A 15 -10.56 -34.47 4.63
N ASP A 16 -11.44 -35.30 4.04
CA ASP A 16 -11.15 -36.71 3.73
C ASP A 16 -10.44 -36.89 2.36
N ASN A 17 -10.60 -35.93 1.44
CA ASN A 17 -10.00 -35.92 0.11
C ASN A 17 -9.20 -34.63 -0.12
N ASN A 18 -8.25 -34.68 -1.05
CA ASN A 18 -7.60 -33.49 -1.58
C ASN A 18 -8.22 -33.12 -2.94
N GLU A 19 -8.87 -31.96 -3.00
CA GLU A 19 -9.45 -31.39 -4.23
C GLU A 19 -8.52 -30.35 -4.88
N ASP A 20 -7.45 -29.91 -4.18
CA ASP A 20 -6.40 -29.07 -4.74
C ASP A 20 -5.55 -29.81 -5.80
N ALA A 21 -5.02 -29.04 -6.75
CA ALA A 21 -3.95 -29.45 -7.65
C ALA A 21 -2.91 -28.34 -7.83
N PHE A 22 -1.71 -28.68 -8.32
CA PHE A 22 -0.69 -27.69 -8.60
C PHE A 22 0.15 -27.98 -9.85
N ILE A 23 0.83 -26.95 -10.33
CA ILE A 23 1.89 -27.03 -11.34
C ILE A 23 3.13 -26.36 -10.77
N ALA A 24 4.28 -27.01 -10.89
CA ALA A 24 5.59 -26.42 -10.67
C ALA A 24 6.58 -27.11 -11.63
N LYS A 25 6.78 -26.56 -12.85
CA LYS A 25 7.64 -27.19 -13.87
C LYS A 25 8.21 -26.20 -14.88
N LYS A 26 9.31 -26.56 -15.52
CA LYS A 26 9.82 -25.86 -16.72
C LYS A 26 9.08 -26.30 -17.98
N VAL A 27 8.94 -25.38 -18.94
CA VAL A 27 8.31 -25.58 -20.26
C VAL A 27 9.09 -24.86 -21.36
N MET A 28 8.71 -25.10 -22.64
CA MET A 28 9.29 -24.47 -23.84
C MET A 28 10.83 -24.50 -23.81
N ASP A 29 11.39 -25.72 -23.89
CA ASP A 29 12.82 -26.01 -23.86
C ASP A 29 13.59 -25.43 -22.66
N ASN A 30 12.90 -25.39 -21.51
CA ASN A 30 13.33 -24.81 -20.22
C ASN A 30 13.37 -23.28 -20.13
N LYS A 31 12.88 -22.55 -21.14
CA LYS A 31 12.84 -21.09 -21.12
C LYS A 31 11.99 -20.53 -19.98
N PHE A 32 10.79 -21.09 -19.78
CA PHE A 32 9.83 -20.58 -18.79
C PHE A 32 9.60 -21.57 -17.66
N ILE A 33 9.35 -21.06 -16.46
CA ILE A 33 8.77 -21.83 -15.35
C ILE A 33 7.27 -21.55 -15.32
N ILE A 34 6.44 -22.60 -15.31
CA ILE A 34 5.03 -22.49 -14.94
C ILE A 34 4.90 -22.86 -13.47
N ALA A 35 4.26 -21.97 -12.71
CA ALA A 35 3.75 -22.23 -11.38
C ALA A 35 2.23 -22.03 -11.37
N CYS A 36 1.47 -22.91 -10.72
CA CYS A 36 0.03 -22.78 -10.60
C CYS A 36 -0.45 -23.40 -9.30
N ALA A 37 -1.31 -22.69 -8.56
CA ALA A 37 -2.15 -23.26 -7.51
C ALA A 37 -3.59 -23.34 -8.06
N ILE A 38 -4.25 -24.46 -7.83
CA ILE A 38 -5.61 -24.77 -8.27
C ILE A 38 -6.33 -25.37 -7.07
N ASP A 39 -7.51 -24.85 -6.73
CA ASP A 39 -8.40 -25.39 -5.70
C ASP A 39 -9.69 -25.87 -6.40
N GLY A 40 -10.06 -27.11 -6.08
CA GLY A 40 -11.22 -27.82 -6.62
C GLY A 40 -12.45 -27.64 -5.77
N VAL A 41 -13.33 -26.72 -6.16
CA VAL A 41 -14.60 -26.44 -5.47
C VAL A 41 -15.63 -27.53 -5.81
N GLY A 42 -15.59 -28.62 -5.05
CA GLY A 42 -16.49 -29.76 -5.15
C GLY A 42 -17.76 -29.67 -4.31
N GLY A 43 -18.66 -30.62 -4.55
CA GLY A 43 -19.75 -30.97 -3.63
C GLY A 43 -19.37 -32.22 -2.85
N TYR A 44 -20.23 -33.24 -2.90
CA TYR A 44 -19.87 -34.60 -2.46
C TYR A 44 -18.99 -35.35 -3.50
N SER A 45 -18.68 -34.73 -4.64
CA SER A 45 -17.94 -35.33 -5.76
C SER A 45 -17.51 -34.28 -6.79
N GLY A 46 -16.23 -34.27 -7.19
CA GLY A 46 -15.76 -33.70 -8.46
C GLY A 46 -14.89 -32.44 -8.40
N GLY A 47 -14.59 -31.85 -7.24
CA GLY A 47 -13.66 -30.71 -7.16
C GLY A 47 -12.27 -31.08 -7.67
N GLU A 48 -11.79 -32.26 -7.27
CA GLU A 48 -10.54 -32.88 -7.72
C GLU A 48 -10.49 -33.09 -9.25
N ILE A 49 -11.65 -33.37 -9.85
CA ILE A 49 -11.79 -33.58 -11.30
C ILE A 49 -11.74 -32.22 -12.04
N ALA A 50 -12.38 -31.18 -11.51
CA ALA A 50 -12.28 -29.83 -12.08
C ALA A 50 -10.84 -29.29 -12.00
N ALA A 51 -10.16 -29.51 -10.87
CA ALA A 51 -8.77 -29.09 -10.68
C ALA A 51 -7.80 -29.81 -11.64
N GLU A 52 -7.97 -31.12 -11.85
CA GLU A 52 -7.18 -31.88 -12.83
C GLU A 52 -7.48 -31.43 -14.27
N ILE A 53 -8.74 -31.24 -14.65
CA ILE A 53 -9.11 -30.74 -16.00
C ILE A 53 -8.48 -29.36 -16.28
N ALA A 54 -8.40 -28.48 -15.28
CA ALA A 54 -7.70 -27.21 -15.40
C ALA A 54 -6.18 -27.41 -15.59
N ARG A 55 -5.56 -28.29 -14.79
CA ARG A 55 -4.13 -28.65 -14.87
C ARG A 55 -3.75 -29.19 -16.25
N GLU A 56 -4.54 -30.12 -16.80
CA GLU A 56 -4.35 -30.66 -18.15
C GLU A 56 -4.52 -29.59 -19.23
N SER A 57 -5.51 -28.71 -19.11
CA SER A 57 -5.80 -27.67 -20.11
C SER A 57 -4.70 -26.60 -20.20
N ILE A 58 -4.03 -26.31 -19.08
CA ILE A 58 -2.81 -25.51 -19.08
C ILE A 58 -1.68 -26.25 -19.82
N PHE A 59 -1.48 -27.54 -19.55
CA PHE A 59 -0.46 -28.32 -20.26
C PHE A 59 -0.72 -28.46 -21.76
N GLU A 60 -1.97 -28.58 -22.20
CA GLU A 60 -2.32 -28.71 -23.62
C GLU A 60 -1.94 -27.47 -24.43
N ASN A 61 -2.22 -26.26 -23.90
CA ASN A 61 -1.85 -25.02 -24.57
C ASN A 61 -0.35 -24.75 -24.49
N PHE A 62 0.28 -24.91 -23.32
CA PHE A 62 1.72 -24.66 -23.15
C PHE A 62 2.62 -25.73 -23.80
N ALA A 63 2.07 -26.83 -24.31
CA ALA A 63 2.75 -27.75 -25.21
C ALA A 63 2.91 -27.20 -26.64
N ARG A 64 2.23 -26.10 -27.01
CA ARG A 64 2.32 -25.44 -28.31
C ARG A 64 3.00 -24.07 -28.16
N PRO A 65 3.99 -23.70 -29.01
CA PRO A 65 4.57 -22.36 -28.96
C PRO A 65 3.55 -21.28 -29.35
N SER A 66 3.14 -20.45 -28.39
CA SER A 66 2.44 -19.18 -28.66
C SER A 66 3.44 -18.02 -28.68
N GLY A 67 3.14 -16.97 -29.45
CA GLY A 67 3.92 -15.72 -29.42
C GLY A 67 3.56 -14.81 -28.24
N ASP A 68 2.33 -14.93 -27.73
CA ASP A 68 1.80 -14.20 -26.58
C ASP A 68 1.51 -15.21 -25.45
N LEU A 69 2.08 -14.95 -24.27
CA LEU A 69 1.89 -15.76 -23.07
C LEU A 69 0.54 -15.47 -22.41
N ILE A 70 0.14 -14.20 -22.30
CA ILE A 70 -1.13 -13.80 -21.67
C ILE A 70 -2.31 -14.37 -22.46
N ALA A 71 -2.24 -14.33 -23.80
CA ALA A 71 -3.23 -14.98 -24.65
C ALA A 71 -3.32 -16.49 -24.37
N ALA A 72 -2.19 -17.22 -24.31
CA ALA A 72 -2.18 -18.66 -24.03
C ALA A 72 -2.68 -18.99 -22.61
N MET A 73 -2.42 -18.12 -21.63
CA MET A 73 -2.97 -18.25 -20.27
C MET A 73 -4.50 -18.08 -20.28
N LYS A 74 -5.04 -17.04 -20.92
CA LYS A 74 -6.49 -16.86 -21.08
C LYS A 74 -7.12 -18.03 -21.84
N SER A 75 -6.51 -18.49 -22.95
CA SER A 75 -6.97 -19.68 -23.68
C SER A 75 -6.95 -20.96 -22.83
N SER A 76 -6.06 -21.09 -21.85
CA SER A 76 -6.02 -22.23 -20.93
C SER A 76 -7.18 -22.23 -19.94
N PHE A 77 -7.54 -21.06 -19.42
CA PHE A 77 -8.69 -20.89 -18.52
C PHE A 77 -10.02 -21.10 -19.27
N ILE A 78 -10.12 -20.59 -20.50
CA ILE A 78 -11.28 -20.82 -21.38
C ILE A 78 -11.43 -22.31 -21.72
N LEU A 79 -10.34 -22.98 -22.15
CA LEU A 79 -10.35 -24.41 -22.45
C LEU A 79 -10.72 -25.26 -21.23
N ALA A 80 -10.17 -24.95 -20.06
CA ALA A 80 -10.51 -25.60 -18.79
C ALA A 80 -12.01 -25.43 -18.47
N ASN A 81 -12.54 -24.21 -18.55
CA ASN A 81 -13.96 -23.91 -18.32
C ASN A 81 -14.88 -24.70 -19.27
N GLN A 82 -14.54 -24.75 -20.56
CA GLN A 82 -15.27 -25.51 -21.57
C GLN A 82 -15.24 -27.02 -21.29
N LYS A 83 -14.08 -27.60 -20.92
CA LYS A 83 -13.98 -29.02 -20.53
C LYS A 83 -14.75 -29.34 -19.25
N ILE A 84 -14.63 -28.51 -18.21
CA ILE A 84 -15.39 -28.62 -16.95
C ILE A 84 -16.90 -28.61 -17.23
N PHE A 85 -17.38 -27.71 -18.09
CA PHE A 85 -18.79 -27.66 -18.45
C PHE A 85 -19.25 -28.89 -19.27
N ASN A 86 -18.43 -29.38 -20.21
CA ASN A 86 -18.73 -30.59 -20.98
C ASN A 86 -18.81 -31.85 -20.10
N GLU A 87 -17.98 -31.94 -19.05
CA GLU A 87 -18.02 -33.04 -18.09
C GLU A 87 -19.28 -32.97 -17.21
N LYS A 88 -19.71 -31.78 -16.75
CA LYS A 88 -21.00 -31.59 -16.07
C LYS A 88 -22.22 -32.04 -16.88
N LEU A 89 -22.16 -31.92 -18.21
CA LEU A 89 -23.23 -32.38 -19.10
C LEU A 89 -23.24 -33.90 -19.27
N GLN A 90 -22.08 -34.55 -19.12
CA GLN A 90 -21.92 -36.00 -19.29
C GLN A 90 -22.16 -36.77 -17.99
N ASN A 91 -21.58 -36.32 -16.85
CA ASN A 91 -21.84 -36.89 -15.53
C ASN A 91 -22.63 -35.94 -14.62
N LYS A 92 -23.82 -36.39 -14.20
CA LYS A 92 -24.70 -35.67 -13.27
C LYS A 92 -24.11 -35.54 -11.86
N GLU A 93 -23.27 -36.48 -11.44
CA GLU A 93 -22.63 -36.44 -10.11
C GLU A 93 -21.59 -35.31 -10.04
N HIS A 94 -21.00 -34.95 -11.17
CA HIS A 94 -20.05 -33.84 -11.31
C HIS A 94 -20.74 -32.48 -11.52
N GLY A 95 -22.07 -32.41 -11.61
CA GLY A 95 -22.83 -31.21 -12.03
C GLY A 95 -22.57 -29.94 -11.22
N LYS A 96 -22.01 -30.04 -10.00
CA LYS A 96 -21.62 -28.90 -9.17
C LYS A 96 -20.16 -28.45 -9.29
N MET A 97 -19.25 -29.29 -9.78
CA MET A 97 -17.80 -29.05 -9.67
C MET A 97 -17.35 -27.70 -10.27
N ALA A 98 -16.38 -27.07 -9.65
CA ALA A 98 -15.73 -25.90 -10.20
C ALA A 98 -14.26 -25.89 -9.76
N CYS A 99 -13.46 -24.98 -10.29
CA CYS A 99 -12.15 -24.71 -9.71
C CYS A 99 -11.80 -23.23 -9.75
N VAL A 100 -11.11 -22.78 -8.71
CA VAL A 100 -10.42 -21.49 -8.66
C VAL A 100 -8.94 -21.74 -8.88
N LEU A 101 -8.24 -20.80 -9.52
CA LEU A 101 -6.84 -21.00 -9.89
C LEU A 101 -6.07 -19.71 -10.14
N THR A 102 -4.79 -19.78 -9.83
CA THR A 102 -3.81 -18.74 -10.12
C THR A 102 -2.62 -19.36 -10.83
N LEU A 103 -2.29 -18.83 -12.00
CA LEU A 103 -1.24 -19.30 -12.90
C LEU A 103 -0.20 -18.19 -13.09
N ALA A 104 1.06 -18.49 -12.81
CA ALA A 104 2.20 -17.64 -13.10
C ALA A 104 3.11 -18.30 -14.15
N VAL A 105 3.56 -17.51 -15.14
CA VAL A 105 4.58 -17.91 -16.12
C VAL A 105 5.75 -16.97 -15.95
N VAL A 106 6.91 -17.53 -15.63
CA VAL A 106 8.12 -16.78 -15.24
C VAL A 106 9.19 -16.93 -16.32
N ASP A 107 9.67 -15.79 -16.85
CA ASP A 107 10.84 -15.67 -17.71
C ASP A 107 12.01 -15.13 -16.86
N VAL A 108 12.83 -16.07 -16.36
CA VAL A 108 13.96 -15.74 -15.47
C VAL A 108 15.08 -15.02 -16.23
N GLU A 109 15.26 -15.28 -17.54
CA GLU A 109 16.27 -14.62 -18.37
C GLU A 109 15.94 -13.14 -18.58
N ASN A 110 14.67 -12.82 -18.84
CA ASN A 110 14.19 -11.45 -19.05
C ASN A 110 13.71 -10.77 -17.75
N ASN A 111 13.86 -11.44 -16.60
CA ASN A 111 13.50 -10.95 -15.27
C ASN A 111 12.04 -10.44 -15.19
N GLN A 112 11.09 -11.26 -15.67
CA GLN A 112 9.65 -10.94 -15.68
C GLN A 112 8.78 -12.14 -15.31
N PHE A 113 7.59 -11.87 -14.79
CA PHE A 113 6.51 -12.84 -14.73
C PHE A 113 5.21 -12.27 -15.29
N HIS A 114 4.41 -13.15 -15.89
CA HIS A 114 3.02 -12.90 -16.27
C HIS A 114 2.12 -13.72 -15.36
N TYR A 115 0.93 -13.22 -15.01
CA TYR A 115 -0.04 -13.96 -14.21
C TYR A 115 -1.44 -13.95 -14.84
N ALA A 116 -2.20 -15.01 -14.57
CA ALA A 116 -3.62 -15.13 -14.85
C ALA A 116 -4.32 -15.73 -13.62
N HIS A 117 -5.51 -15.24 -13.28
CA HIS A 117 -6.15 -15.53 -12.00
C HIS A 117 -7.69 -15.48 -12.09
N VAL A 118 -8.35 -16.45 -11.46
CA VAL A 118 -9.80 -16.51 -11.23
C VAL A 118 -10.05 -17.13 -9.85
N GLY A 119 -10.80 -16.43 -8.99
CA GLY A 119 -11.23 -16.93 -7.68
C GLY A 119 -10.42 -16.34 -6.52
N ASP A 120 -10.06 -17.16 -5.54
CA ASP A 120 -9.44 -16.74 -4.28
C ASP A 120 -8.21 -17.57 -3.87
N THR A 121 -7.70 -18.44 -4.76
CA THR A 121 -6.27 -18.80 -4.74
C THR A 121 -5.42 -17.51 -4.88
N ARG A 122 -4.33 -17.40 -4.14
CA ARG A 122 -3.57 -16.14 -4.01
C ARG A 122 -2.18 -16.25 -4.64
N LEU A 123 -1.73 -15.17 -5.29
CA LEU A 123 -0.34 -14.95 -5.71
C LEU A 123 0.26 -13.79 -4.91
N TYR A 124 1.43 -14.02 -4.34
CA TYR A 124 2.25 -13.02 -3.66
C TYR A 124 3.64 -12.90 -4.31
N LEU A 125 4.19 -11.70 -4.28
CA LEU A 125 5.59 -11.39 -4.57
C LEU A 125 6.30 -10.99 -3.27
N LEU A 126 7.38 -11.67 -2.95
CA LEU A 126 8.35 -11.28 -1.92
C LEU A 126 9.55 -10.59 -2.59
N ARG A 127 9.78 -9.32 -2.26
CA ARG A 127 10.96 -8.54 -2.66
C ARG A 127 11.44 -7.70 -1.48
N ASP A 128 12.75 -7.61 -1.27
CA ASP A 128 13.37 -6.82 -0.20
C ASP A 128 12.78 -7.08 1.22
N SER A 129 12.44 -8.34 1.50
CA SER A 129 11.72 -8.82 2.70
C SER A 129 10.27 -8.34 2.87
N SER A 130 9.70 -7.64 1.89
CA SER A 130 8.29 -7.22 1.85
C SER A 130 7.45 -8.21 1.02
N LEU A 131 6.45 -8.82 1.65
CA LEU A 131 5.46 -9.68 0.97
C LEU A 131 4.27 -8.85 0.50
N VAL A 132 3.97 -8.89 -0.80
CA VAL A 132 2.91 -8.11 -1.47
C VAL A 132 1.97 -9.05 -2.21
N LYS A 133 0.66 -8.94 -1.95
CA LYS A 133 -0.39 -9.66 -2.66
C LYS A 133 -0.53 -9.07 -4.07
N VAL A 134 -0.56 -9.90 -5.10
CA VAL A 134 -0.55 -9.50 -6.53
C VAL A 134 -1.90 -9.77 -7.19
N SER A 135 -2.50 -10.94 -6.93
CA SER A 135 -3.89 -11.23 -7.31
C SER A 135 -4.89 -10.49 -6.39
N LYS A 136 -6.11 -10.28 -6.87
CA LYS A 136 -7.23 -9.77 -6.05
C LYS A 136 -8.26 -10.86 -5.93
N ASP A 137 -8.71 -11.14 -4.72
CA ASP A 137 -9.62 -12.25 -4.47
C ASP A 137 -11.00 -11.94 -5.06
N HIS A 138 -11.49 -12.79 -5.96
CA HIS A 138 -12.81 -12.68 -6.59
C HIS A 138 -13.94 -13.15 -5.66
N SER A 139 -13.81 -12.92 -4.36
CA SER A 139 -14.80 -13.20 -3.31
C SER A 139 -15.36 -11.90 -2.71
N PHE A 140 -16.52 -11.95 -2.03
CA PHE A 140 -17.09 -10.73 -1.43
C PHE A 140 -16.18 -10.16 -0.32
N VAL A 141 -15.60 -11.03 0.49
CA VAL A 141 -14.71 -10.67 1.60
C VAL A 141 -13.35 -10.24 1.10
N GLY A 142 -12.82 -10.93 0.08
CA GLY A 142 -11.62 -10.56 -0.63
C GLY A 142 -11.67 -9.13 -1.17
N PHE A 143 -12.77 -8.72 -1.81
CA PHE A 143 -12.98 -7.34 -2.23
C PHE A 143 -12.95 -6.33 -1.07
N LEU A 144 -13.40 -6.68 0.14
CA LEU A 144 -13.32 -5.81 1.32
C LEU A 144 -11.89 -5.70 1.86
N GLU A 145 -11.15 -6.82 1.90
CA GLU A 145 -9.72 -6.88 2.28
C GLU A 145 -8.85 -6.08 1.29
N ASP A 146 -8.96 -6.37 -0.01
CA ASP A 146 -8.21 -5.73 -1.11
C ASP A 146 -8.57 -4.25 -1.32
N SER A 147 -9.64 -3.77 -0.66
CA SER A 147 -9.99 -2.34 -0.61
C SER A 147 -9.72 -1.68 0.74
N GLY A 148 -9.15 -2.39 1.72
CA GLY A 148 -8.84 -1.85 3.05
C GLY A 148 -10.07 -1.50 3.90
N ARG A 149 -11.25 -2.03 3.56
CA ARG A 149 -12.50 -1.82 4.32
C ARG A 149 -12.59 -2.70 5.56
N ILE A 150 -11.85 -3.80 5.56
CA ILE A 150 -11.61 -4.69 6.70
C ILE A 150 -10.13 -5.10 6.67
N ASP A 151 -9.56 -5.41 7.83
CA ASP A 151 -8.25 -6.05 7.92
C ASP A 151 -8.35 -7.58 7.71
N GLU A 152 -7.19 -8.21 7.53
CA GLU A 152 -7.02 -9.68 7.44
C GLU A 152 -7.73 -10.39 8.61
N ASP A 153 -7.61 -9.82 9.81
CA ASP A 153 -8.15 -10.39 11.05
C ASP A 153 -9.69 -10.32 11.11
N ALA A 154 -10.32 -9.31 10.52
CA ALA A 154 -11.78 -9.21 10.37
C ALA A 154 -12.32 -9.98 9.15
N ALA A 155 -11.56 -10.06 8.05
CA ALA A 155 -11.87 -10.90 6.89
C ALA A 155 -12.01 -12.37 7.31
N MET A 156 -11.05 -12.87 8.10
CA MET A 156 -11.05 -14.21 8.68
C MET A 156 -12.25 -14.52 9.58
N LYS A 157 -12.86 -13.49 10.18
CA LYS A 157 -14.02 -13.62 11.07
C LYS A 157 -15.36 -13.39 10.35
N HIS A 158 -15.35 -13.04 9.06
CA HIS A 158 -16.54 -12.64 8.33
C HIS A 158 -17.41 -13.84 7.91
N LEU A 159 -18.74 -13.71 8.09
CA LEU A 159 -19.72 -14.77 7.82
C LEU A 159 -19.76 -15.27 6.37
N LYS A 160 -19.29 -14.44 5.43
CA LYS A 160 -19.26 -14.70 3.98
C LYS A 160 -17.86 -15.01 3.43
N ARG A 161 -16.87 -15.39 4.25
CA ARG A 161 -15.48 -15.53 3.74
C ARG A 161 -15.37 -16.57 2.63
N ASN A 162 -16.08 -17.69 2.75
CA ASN A 162 -16.20 -18.76 1.74
C ASN A 162 -17.15 -18.42 0.55
N GLU A 163 -17.45 -17.15 0.25
CA GLU A 163 -18.31 -16.76 -0.89
C GLU A 163 -17.51 -16.27 -2.11
N ILE A 164 -17.20 -17.22 -3.01
CA ILE A 164 -16.54 -17.02 -4.30
C ILE A 164 -17.54 -16.47 -5.34
N ASN A 165 -17.18 -15.39 -6.05
CA ASN A 165 -17.99 -14.82 -7.14
C ASN A 165 -17.59 -15.31 -8.54
N LYS A 166 -16.35 -15.76 -8.73
CA LYS A 166 -15.85 -16.30 -10.02
C LYS A 166 -15.06 -17.60 -9.83
N ALA A 167 -15.40 -18.63 -10.60
CA ALA A 167 -14.68 -19.89 -10.66
C ALA A 167 -14.93 -20.55 -12.03
N LEU A 168 -13.96 -21.32 -12.53
CA LEU A 168 -14.16 -22.07 -13.78
C LEU A 168 -15.23 -23.15 -13.56
N GLY A 169 -16.19 -23.24 -14.46
CA GLY A 169 -17.36 -24.10 -14.35
C GLY A 169 -18.62 -23.42 -13.78
N PHE A 170 -18.58 -22.15 -13.37
CA PHE A 170 -19.78 -21.40 -12.95
C PHE A 170 -20.65 -20.94 -14.13
N GLY A 171 -20.05 -20.62 -15.28
CA GLY A 171 -20.75 -20.13 -16.48
C GLY A 171 -20.06 -20.55 -17.77
N THR A 172 -20.78 -20.54 -18.89
CA THR A 172 -20.25 -20.93 -20.22
C THR A 172 -19.52 -19.81 -20.94
N ASP A 173 -19.75 -18.56 -20.53
CA ASP A 173 -19.55 -17.34 -21.30
C ASP A 173 -18.39 -16.46 -20.78
N ILE A 174 -17.48 -17.03 -19.98
CA ILE A 174 -16.33 -16.32 -19.38
C ILE A 174 -15.41 -15.64 -20.42
N GLU A 175 -15.46 -16.10 -21.67
CA GLU A 175 -14.76 -15.56 -22.83
C GLU A 175 -15.37 -14.26 -23.38
N THR A 176 -16.59 -13.89 -22.95
CA THR A 176 -17.32 -12.68 -23.37
C THR A 176 -17.37 -11.58 -22.31
N GLN A 177 -16.79 -11.83 -21.13
CA GLN A 177 -16.78 -10.92 -19.98
C GLN A 177 -15.35 -10.39 -19.78
N ASP A 178 -15.08 -9.14 -20.21
CA ASP A 178 -13.72 -8.58 -20.35
C ASP A 178 -12.82 -8.69 -19.10
N ASP A 179 -13.41 -8.61 -17.90
CA ASP A 179 -12.74 -8.68 -16.60
C ASP A 179 -12.87 -10.05 -15.88
N TYR A 180 -13.34 -11.12 -16.54
CA TYR A 180 -13.55 -12.41 -15.84
C TYR A 180 -12.23 -13.01 -15.37
N ILE A 181 -11.30 -13.22 -16.31
CA ILE A 181 -9.94 -13.71 -16.05
C ILE A 181 -9.04 -12.50 -15.83
N GLU A 182 -8.63 -12.28 -14.58
CA GLU A 182 -7.65 -11.24 -14.26
C GLU A 182 -6.30 -11.65 -14.86
N THR A 183 -5.60 -10.72 -15.51
CA THR A 183 -4.25 -10.94 -16.05
C THR A 183 -3.38 -9.72 -15.87
N GLY A 184 -2.10 -9.94 -15.52
CA GLY A 184 -1.13 -8.87 -15.39
C GLY A 184 0.30 -9.33 -15.63
N SER A 185 1.27 -8.44 -15.44
CA SER A 185 2.70 -8.71 -15.62
C SER A 185 3.53 -7.78 -14.75
N SER A 186 4.67 -8.27 -14.26
CA SER A 186 5.56 -7.53 -13.36
C SER A 186 7.01 -7.99 -13.52
N PRO A 187 8.02 -7.14 -13.24
CA PRO A 187 9.40 -7.58 -13.09
C PRO A 187 9.53 -8.68 -12.02
N PHE A 188 10.37 -9.66 -12.31
CA PHE A 188 10.82 -10.72 -11.41
C PHE A 188 12.35 -10.63 -11.31
N LEU A 189 12.83 -9.81 -10.38
CA LEU A 189 14.23 -9.39 -10.25
C LEU A 189 15.07 -10.43 -9.48
N PRO A 190 16.41 -10.41 -9.63
CA PRO A 190 17.30 -11.34 -8.91
C PRO A 190 17.10 -11.27 -7.39
N GLY A 191 16.80 -12.41 -6.77
CA GLY A 191 16.46 -12.52 -5.35
C GLY A 191 14.97 -12.49 -5.00
N ASP A 192 14.09 -12.14 -5.95
CA ASP A 192 12.63 -12.22 -5.75
C ASP A 192 12.16 -13.67 -5.52
N LEU A 193 11.03 -13.81 -4.81
CA LEU A 193 10.31 -15.06 -4.67
C LEU A 193 8.80 -14.85 -4.90
N LEU A 194 8.17 -15.71 -5.71
CA LEU A 194 6.72 -15.84 -5.80
C LEU A 194 6.23 -16.94 -4.86
N LEU A 195 5.08 -16.69 -4.22
CA LEU A 195 4.26 -17.69 -3.54
C LEU A 195 2.89 -17.74 -4.23
N LEU A 196 2.45 -18.92 -4.66
CA LEU A 196 1.08 -19.21 -5.05
C LEU A 196 0.48 -20.20 -4.04
N CYS A 197 -0.76 -19.99 -3.60
CA CYS A 197 -1.42 -20.89 -2.64
C CYS A 197 -2.94 -20.97 -2.80
N SER A 198 -3.54 -22.04 -2.29
CA SER A 198 -4.98 -22.12 -1.98
C SER A 198 -5.31 -21.38 -0.69
N ASP A 199 -6.60 -21.17 -0.44
CA ASP A 199 -7.09 -20.42 0.73
C ASP A 199 -6.65 -21.07 2.05
N GLY A 200 -6.62 -22.40 2.13
CA GLY A 200 -6.27 -23.18 3.33
C GLY A 200 -4.85 -22.95 3.88
N LEU A 201 -3.94 -22.30 3.12
CA LEU A 201 -2.75 -21.71 3.72
C LEU A 201 -3.11 -20.43 4.51
N THR A 202 -3.68 -19.44 3.83
CA THR A 202 -3.92 -18.08 4.37
C THR A 202 -5.08 -18.03 5.38
N ASP A 203 -6.06 -18.92 5.29
CA ASP A 203 -7.14 -19.08 6.29
C ASP A 203 -6.56 -19.58 7.64
N MET A 204 -5.39 -20.24 7.61
CA MET A 204 -4.71 -20.83 8.78
C MET A 204 -3.43 -20.09 9.22
N VAL A 205 -2.77 -19.31 8.35
CA VAL A 205 -1.46 -18.68 8.61
C VAL A 205 -1.49 -17.23 8.12
N ASN A 206 -1.22 -16.30 9.05
CA ASN A 206 -1.21 -14.87 8.75
C ASN A 206 0.01 -14.46 7.89
N LYS A 207 -0.10 -13.27 7.29
CA LYS A 207 0.94 -12.67 6.44
C LYS A 207 2.33 -12.60 7.08
N ASP A 208 2.45 -12.29 8.37
CA ASP A 208 3.75 -12.08 9.04
C ASP A 208 4.48 -13.41 9.29
N ASP A 209 3.75 -14.47 9.66
CA ASP A 209 4.28 -15.84 9.78
C ASP A 209 4.71 -16.38 8.40
N ILE A 210 3.90 -16.17 7.35
CA ILE A 210 4.27 -16.53 5.97
C ILE A 210 5.55 -15.79 5.56
N THR A 211 5.61 -14.48 5.76
CA THR A 211 6.78 -13.65 5.42
C THR A 211 8.02 -14.15 6.17
N SER A 212 7.91 -14.42 7.46
CA SER A 212 9.00 -14.92 8.32
C SER A 212 9.57 -16.26 7.85
N ILE A 213 8.73 -17.18 7.36
CA ILE A 213 9.18 -18.44 6.77
C ILE A 213 9.85 -18.18 5.41
N LEU A 214 9.28 -17.34 4.55
CA LEU A 214 9.80 -17.10 3.21
C LEU A 214 11.15 -16.35 3.19
N ILE A 215 11.42 -15.44 4.14
CA ILE A 215 12.72 -14.74 4.27
C ILE A 215 13.82 -15.60 4.92
N SER A 216 13.51 -16.81 5.41
CA SER A 216 14.50 -17.69 6.04
C SER A 216 15.57 -18.17 5.04
N ASN A 217 16.75 -18.57 5.55
CA ASN A 217 17.83 -19.15 4.74
C ASN A 217 17.61 -20.64 4.38
N ASN A 218 16.37 -21.13 4.50
CA ASN A 218 15.99 -22.51 4.20
C ASN A 218 15.76 -22.71 2.69
N SER A 219 15.80 -23.96 2.22
CA SER A 219 15.43 -24.31 0.83
C SER A 219 13.95 -24.07 0.53
N LEU A 220 13.56 -24.01 -0.75
CA LEU A 220 12.16 -23.88 -1.15
C LEU A 220 11.31 -25.07 -0.66
N GLU A 221 11.88 -26.28 -0.66
CA GLU A 221 11.25 -27.48 -0.10
C GLU A 221 10.95 -27.32 1.40
N GLU A 222 11.93 -26.88 2.18
CA GLU A 222 11.76 -26.66 3.62
C GLU A 222 10.78 -25.51 3.92
N LYS A 223 10.79 -24.44 3.12
CA LYS A 223 9.82 -23.33 3.24
C LYS A 223 8.40 -23.80 2.98
N ALA A 224 8.16 -24.52 1.89
CA ALA A 224 6.84 -25.07 1.58
C ALA A 224 6.36 -26.05 2.67
N LYS A 225 7.25 -26.93 3.16
CA LYS A 225 6.97 -27.84 4.27
C LYS A 225 6.66 -27.10 5.58
N GLN A 226 7.35 -26.01 5.88
CA GLN A 226 7.10 -25.19 7.07
C GLN A 226 5.74 -24.47 6.98
N LEU A 227 5.40 -23.90 5.82
CA LEU A 227 4.08 -23.29 5.56
C LEU A 227 2.94 -24.30 5.75
N VAL A 228 3.02 -25.45 5.08
CA VAL A 228 2.01 -26.53 5.17
C VAL A 228 1.93 -27.10 6.60
N ALA A 229 3.05 -27.26 7.30
CA ALA A 229 3.06 -27.73 8.68
C ALA A 229 2.46 -26.72 9.66
N LEU A 230 2.66 -25.42 9.44
CA LEU A 230 2.07 -24.35 10.26
C LEU A 230 0.56 -24.22 10.04
N ALA A 231 0.10 -24.27 8.79
CA ALA A 231 -1.33 -24.30 8.46
C ALA A 231 -2.05 -25.51 9.10
N ASN A 232 -1.43 -26.69 9.00
CA ASN A 232 -1.90 -27.90 9.67
C ASN A 232 -1.93 -27.79 11.21
N LYS A 233 -0.89 -27.17 11.81
CA LYS A 233 -0.81 -26.94 13.26
C LYS A 233 -1.89 -25.96 13.75
N ASN A 234 -2.23 -24.95 12.95
CA ASN A 234 -3.22 -23.93 13.28
C ASN A 234 -4.67 -24.40 13.01
N GLY A 235 -4.85 -25.52 12.30
CA GLY A 235 -6.11 -26.26 12.26
C GLY A 235 -6.24 -27.25 11.10
N GLY A 236 -5.58 -27.00 9.96
CA GLY A 236 -5.70 -27.83 8.76
C GLY A 236 -7.15 -28.04 8.32
N LYS A 237 -7.98 -26.98 8.38
CA LYS A 237 -9.43 -27.09 8.14
C LYS A 237 -9.78 -27.41 6.69
N ASP A 238 -8.89 -27.07 5.79
CA ASP A 238 -9.04 -27.28 4.36
C ASP A 238 -7.79 -27.91 3.73
N ASN A 239 -7.84 -28.15 2.42
CA ASN A 239 -6.67 -28.52 1.63
C ASN A 239 -5.65 -27.37 1.59
N ILE A 240 -4.35 -27.69 1.52
CA ILE A 240 -3.27 -26.71 1.67
C ILE A 240 -2.26 -26.89 0.55
N THR A 241 -2.26 -26.00 -0.42
CA THR A 241 -1.33 -25.99 -1.56
C THR A 241 -0.41 -24.78 -1.53
N VAL A 242 0.87 -25.04 -1.82
CA VAL A 242 1.95 -24.05 -1.83
C VAL A 242 2.85 -24.31 -3.03
N VAL A 243 2.98 -23.32 -3.92
CA VAL A 243 3.98 -23.31 -4.98
C VAL A 243 4.88 -22.09 -4.83
N LEU A 244 6.19 -22.32 -4.77
CA LEU A 244 7.22 -21.30 -4.69
C LEU A 244 7.99 -21.24 -6.02
N VAL A 245 8.36 -20.04 -6.46
CA VAL A 245 9.35 -19.81 -7.53
C VAL A 245 10.32 -18.74 -7.07
N GLN A 246 11.62 -18.91 -7.31
CA GLN A 246 12.65 -17.94 -6.91
C GLN A 246 13.46 -17.51 -8.13
N ASN A 247 13.81 -16.22 -8.22
CA ASN A 247 14.85 -15.79 -9.14
C ASN A 247 16.21 -16.00 -8.46
N ASP A 248 16.82 -17.16 -8.73
CA ASP A 248 18.12 -17.58 -8.21
C ASP A 248 19.32 -17.04 -9.02
N THR A 249 19.09 -16.16 -10.00
CA THR A 249 20.18 -15.54 -10.75
C THR A 249 21.01 -14.62 -9.86
N ALA A 250 22.31 -14.53 -10.15
CA ALA A 250 23.17 -13.55 -9.50
C ALA A 250 22.79 -12.15 -9.98
N SER A 251 22.56 -11.22 -9.04
CA SER A 251 22.30 -9.81 -9.35
C SER A 251 23.43 -9.24 -10.21
N SER A 252 23.11 -8.95 -11.48
CA SER A 252 24.06 -8.42 -12.48
C SER A 252 24.34 -6.92 -12.29
N TRP A 253 23.74 -6.29 -11.27
CA TRP A 253 23.98 -4.91 -10.85
C TRP A 253 25.38 -4.73 -10.25
N GLN A 254 26.40 -4.76 -11.12
CA GLN A 254 27.66 -4.09 -10.82
C GLN A 254 27.37 -2.59 -10.70
N ALA A 255 27.24 -2.10 -9.47
CA ALA A 255 27.17 -0.67 -9.20
C ALA A 255 28.41 0.00 -9.79
N THR A 256 28.21 0.79 -10.86
CA THR A 256 29.31 1.50 -11.52
C THR A 256 30.08 2.32 -10.48
N PRO A 257 31.39 2.08 -10.27
CA PRO A 257 32.15 2.88 -9.33
C PRO A 257 32.01 4.37 -9.70
N PRO A 258 31.75 5.27 -8.73
CA PRO A 258 31.55 6.67 -9.02
C PRO A 258 32.75 7.20 -9.81
N ALA A 259 32.48 7.79 -10.98
CA ALA A 259 33.49 8.10 -11.98
C ALA A 259 34.67 8.83 -11.33
N GLY A 260 35.85 8.19 -11.41
CA GLY A 260 36.98 8.52 -10.55
C GLY A 260 37.33 10.01 -10.61
N ILE A 261 37.38 10.65 -9.44
CA ILE A 261 37.69 12.08 -9.32
C ILE A 261 39.08 12.32 -9.89
N VAL A 262 39.14 12.84 -11.12
CA VAL A 262 40.39 13.23 -11.76
C VAL A 262 41.01 14.33 -10.92
N SER A 263 42.17 14.05 -10.32
CA SER A 263 42.89 14.98 -9.44
C SER A 263 43.50 16.14 -10.22
N GLY A 264 42.66 17.07 -10.68
CA GLY A 264 43.05 18.28 -11.40
C GLY A 264 43.83 19.25 -10.50
N SER A 265 45.02 19.65 -10.95
CA SER A 265 45.97 20.46 -10.19
C SER A 265 45.41 21.78 -9.66
N ALA A 266 45.75 22.11 -8.41
CA ALA A 266 45.36 23.37 -7.78
C ALA A 266 46.07 24.58 -8.40
N VAL A 267 45.31 25.62 -8.77
CA VAL A 267 45.83 26.95 -9.14
C VAL A 267 45.20 27.99 -8.22
N LYS A 268 46.04 28.77 -7.52
CA LYS A 268 45.61 29.81 -6.55
C LYS A 268 45.62 31.21 -7.18
N LYS A 269 44.49 31.93 -7.14
CA LYS A 269 44.36 33.26 -6.48
C LYS A 269 42.97 33.92 -6.67
N LYS A 270 42.51 34.57 -5.59
CA LYS A 270 41.78 35.87 -5.44
C LYS A 270 40.81 36.29 -6.58
N VAL A 271 39.62 36.84 -6.28
CA VAL A 271 39.45 38.14 -5.57
C VAL A 271 38.18 38.21 -4.69
N ALA A 272 38.32 38.99 -3.60
CA ALA A 272 37.32 39.62 -2.71
C ALA A 272 35.90 39.03 -2.54
N THR A 273 35.59 38.68 -1.29
CA THR A 273 34.24 38.78 -0.72
C THR A 273 34.18 39.98 0.24
N ASN A 274 33.11 40.78 0.17
CA ASN A 274 32.85 41.91 1.07
C ASN A 274 31.53 41.68 1.80
N TYR A 275 31.56 41.16 3.02
CA TYR A 275 30.47 41.27 4.00
C TYR A 275 31.05 41.33 5.43
N PRO A 276 30.49 42.12 6.37
CA PRO A 276 31.05 42.29 7.71
C PRO A 276 30.83 41.06 8.61
N ALA A 277 31.76 40.81 9.53
CA ALA A 277 31.60 39.85 10.61
C ALA A 277 30.96 40.50 11.86
N PRO A 278 30.16 39.76 12.65
CA PRO A 278 29.68 40.23 13.95
C PRO A 278 30.80 40.23 15.00
N VAL A 279 30.72 41.16 15.96
CA VAL A 279 31.65 41.27 17.09
C VAL A 279 31.07 40.53 18.31
N ALA A 280 31.94 39.87 19.07
CA ALA A 280 31.61 39.25 20.36
C ALA A 280 32.37 39.96 21.50
N GLU A 281 31.81 39.97 22.71
CA GLU A 281 32.43 40.59 23.89
C GLU A 281 32.38 39.68 25.13
N ASN A 282 33.16 40.03 26.16
CA ASN A 282 33.82 39.07 27.05
C ASN A 282 33.36 39.08 28.52
N LYS A 283 33.87 38.10 29.28
CA LYS A 283 33.83 37.99 30.76
C LYS A 283 35.27 38.24 31.29
N THR A 284 35.60 38.45 32.56
CA THR A 284 34.96 38.27 33.89
C THR A 284 35.68 39.28 34.86
N ALA A 285 35.67 39.35 36.22
CA ALA A 285 35.14 38.64 37.40
C ALA A 285 35.28 39.60 38.65
N ILE A 286 35.49 39.03 39.84
CA ILE A 286 36.06 39.61 41.09
C ILE A 286 35.02 40.06 42.15
N ILE A 287 35.35 39.73 43.41
CA ILE A 287 34.58 39.86 44.66
C ILE A 287 35.49 40.55 45.71
N PRO A 288 34.96 41.18 46.78
CA PRO A 288 35.13 40.56 48.11
C PRO A 288 33.95 40.78 49.08
N ALA A 289 34.05 40.15 50.27
CA ALA A 289 33.15 40.26 51.44
C ALA A 289 33.96 40.87 52.64
N PRO A 290 33.62 40.74 53.95
CA PRO A 290 32.42 40.22 54.65
C PRO A 290 31.95 41.06 55.89
N VAL A 291 30.81 40.69 56.52
CA VAL A 291 30.60 40.70 58.00
C VAL A 291 29.40 39.82 58.41
N THR A 292 29.30 39.44 59.70
CA THR A 292 28.35 38.47 60.26
C THR A 292 27.54 39.04 61.46
N PRO A 293 26.92 38.28 62.41
CA PRO A 293 25.45 38.18 62.48
C PRO A 293 24.81 38.59 63.83
N LEU A 294 23.48 38.79 63.90
CA LEU A 294 22.73 38.82 65.16
C LEU A 294 21.27 38.32 65.08
N THR A 295 20.63 38.19 66.26
CA THR A 295 19.57 37.23 66.61
C THR A 295 18.11 37.73 66.65
N LYS A 296 17.17 36.77 66.55
CA LYS A 296 15.87 36.66 67.27
C LYS A 296 14.64 37.56 66.91
N SER A 297 13.60 36.85 66.46
CA SER A 297 12.24 36.78 67.09
C SER A 297 11.05 37.64 66.57
N ASN A 298 9.86 37.23 67.03
CA ASN A 298 8.58 37.95 67.12
C ASN A 298 7.68 38.12 65.87
N GLY A 299 6.99 37.02 65.53
CA GLY A 299 5.53 36.92 65.78
C GLY A 299 4.52 37.63 64.86
N ILE A 300 4.86 38.76 64.24
CA ILE A 300 3.88 39.62 63.55
C ILE A 300 3.71 39.23 62.06
N ASN A 301 4.80 38.87 61.39
CA ASN A 301 4.82 38.67 59.94
C ASN A 301 3.92 37.53 59.43
N LYS A 302 3.55 36.55 60.27
CA LYS A 302 2.62 35.48 59.89
C LYS A 302 1.17 35.97 59.77
N ILE A 303 0.75 36.91 60.61
CA ILE A 303 -0.59 37.51 60.56
C ILE A 303 -0.70 38.44 59.35
N LEU A 304 0.33 39.26 59.12
CA LEU A 304 0.38 40.17 57.98
C LEU A 304 0.41 39.42 56.64
N GLY A 305 1.19 38.34 56.52
CA GLY A 305 1.21 37.48 55.33
C GLY A 305 -0.13 36.80 55.05
N GLY A 306 -0.83 36.33 56.09
CA GLY A 306 -2.19 35.77 55.96
C GLY A 306 -3.23 36.80 55.51
N LEU A 307 -3.16 38.02 56.04
CA LEU A 307 -4.00 39.14 55.60
C LEU A 307 -3.71 39.54 54.16
N CYS A 308 -2.44 39.63 53.74
CA CYS A 308 -2.09 39.91 52.35
C CYS A 308 -2.58 38.81 51.39
N LEU A 309 -2.53 37.53 51.76
CA LEU A 309 -3.06 36.43 50.93
C LEU A 309 -4.60 36.48 50.83
N LEU A 310 -5.30 36.76 51.93
CA LEU A 310 -6.76 36.95 51.90
C LEU A 310 -7.17 38.17 51.08
N PHE A 311 -6.40 39.27 51.17
CA PHE A 311 -6.64 40.46 50.35
C PHE A 311 -6.37 40.18 48.87
N LEU A 312 -5.28 39.48 48.54
CA LEU A 312 -4.95 39.08 47.16
C LEU A 312 -6.06 38.18 46.58
N ALA A 313 -6.48 37.15 47.32
CA ALA A 313 -7.58 36.26 46.91
C ALA A 313 -8.91 37.01 46.77
N SER A 314 -9.21 37.96 47.68
CA SER A 314 -10.39 38.82 47.57
C SER A 314 -10.34 39.74 46.34
N THR A 315 -9.18 40.34 46.04
CA THR A 315 -9.00 41.15 44.83
C THR A 315 -9.07 40.32 43.55
N LEU A 316 -8.53 39.10 43.53
CA LEU A 316 -8.65 38.18 42.40
C LEU A 316 -10.10 37.71 42.20
N PHE A 317 -10.83 37.41 43.29
CA PHE A 317 -12.25 37.05 43.22
C PHE A 317 -13.12 38.23 42.76
N LEU A 318 -12.82 39.46 43.20
CA LEU A 318 -13.49 40.67 42.73
C LEU A 318 -13.11 41.02 41.29
N LEU A 319 -11.87 40.80 40.86
CA LEU A 319 -11.44 40.96 39.47
C LEU A 319 -12.04 39.89 38.55
N TRP A 320 -12.28 38.68 39.04
CA TRP A 320 -12.96 37.62 38.29
C TRP A 320 -14.47 37.86 38.21
N ARG A 321 -15.08 38.34 39.29
CA ARG A 321 -16.53 38.64 39.36
C ARG A 321 -16.92 39.97 38.69
N ASN A 322 -16.02 40.95 38.66
CA ASN A 322 -16.16 42.21 37.94
C ASN A 322 -15.32 42.25 36.66
N ALA A 323 -14.79 41.11 36.20
CA ALA A 323 -14.39 40.98 34.81
C ALA A 323 -15.66 41.27 34.00
N PRO A 324 -15.64 42.21 33.04
CA PRO A 324 -16.71 42.23 32.06
C PRO A 324 -16.73 40.84 31.44
N GLY A 325 -17.93 40.25 31.32
CA GLY A 325 -18.06 39.03 30.53
C GLY A 325 -17.44 39.31 29.18
N THR A 326 -16.57 38.42 28.71
CA THR A 326 -16.18 38.41 27.30
C THR A 326 -17.44 38.02 26.54
N GLU A 327 -18.27 39.02 26.24
CA GLU A 327 -18.93 39.08 24.95
C GLU A 327 -17.86 38.68 23.94
N GLU A 328 -18.14 37.64 23.17
CA GLU A 328 -17.30 37.31 22.02
C GLU A 328 -17.38 38.53 21.12
N GLU A 329 -16.37 39.40 21.22
CA GLU A 329 -16.21 40.53 20.34
C GLU A 329 -16.13 39.91 18.96
N ASN A 330 -17.25 40.00 18.25
CA ASN A 330 -17.36 39.60 16.87
C ASN A 330 -16.58 40.66 16.09
N THR A 331 -15.25 40.55 16.18
CA THR A 331 -14.38 40.76 15.05
C THR A 331 -14.94 39.90 13.94
N VAL A 332 -15.86 40.50 13.18
CA VAL A 332 -16.20 40.07 11.84
C VAL A 332 -14.87 40.16 11.10
N VAL A 333 -14.12 39.06 11.15
CA VAL A 333 -13.10 38.74 10.16
C VAL A 333 -13.84 38.87 8.86
N ALA A 334 -13.67 40.01 8.18
CA ALA A 334 -14.35 40.29 6.93
C ALA A 334 -14.08 39.08 6.05
N PRO A 335 -15.14 38.35 5.63
CA PRO A 335 -15.00 36.95 5.23
C PRO A 335 -13.93 36.87 4.17
N VAL A 336 -12.86 36.13 4.46
CA VAL A 336 -11.68 36.02 3.59
C VAL A 336 -12.21 35.68 2.21
N ALA A 337 -12.10 36.65 1.29
CA ALA A 337 -13.02 36.75 0.16
C ALA A 337 -12.90 35.49 -0.69
N ASP A 338 -13.89 34.59 -0.57
CA ASP A 338 -13.77 33.16 -0.84
C ASP A 338 -13.27 32.89 -2.27
N THR A 339 -11.94 32.77 -2.36
CA THR A 339 -11.10 32.81 -3.58
C THR A 339 -11.24 31.56 -4.42
N ARG A 340 -11.77 30.50 -3.82
CA ARG A 340 -11.96 29.22 -4.47
C ARG A 340 -12.85 29.40 -5.70
N ASN A 341 -12.58 28.70 -6.77
CA ASN A 341 -13.44 28.74 -7.96
C ASN A 341 -14.67 27.82 -7.79
N ALA A 342 -15.64 27.88 -8.71
CA ALA A 342 -16.90 27.13 -8.56
C ALA A 342 -16.71 25.60 -8.52
N GLU A 343 -15.76 25.05 -9.27
CA GLU A 343 -15.47 23.61 -9.28
C GLU A 343 -14.71 23.18 -8.01
N GLU A 344 -13.87 24.06 -7.48
CA GLU A 344 -13.10 23.87 -6.25
C GLU A 344 -13.98 23.95 -4.99
N LYS A 345 -14.92 24.91 -4.91
CA LYS A 345 -15.93 24.96 -3.84
C LYS A 345 -16.83 23.72 -3.88
N LYS A 346 -17.17 23.25 -5.08
CA LYS A 346 -17.92 22.00 -5.29
C LYS A 346 -17.13 20.78 -4.85
N LEU A 347 -15.81 20.75 -5.07
CA LEU A 347 -14.95 19.66 -4.63
C LEU A 347 -14.76 19.65 -3.10
N GLN A 348 -14.49 20.80 -2.47
CA GLN A 348 -14.45 20.88 -0.99
C GLN A 348 -15.82 20.56 -0.38
N GLY A 349 -16.91 21.14 -0.88
CA GLY A 349 -18.26 20.87 -0.38
C GLY A 349 -18.70 19.42 -0.57
N LEU A 350 -18.12 18.69 -1.53
CA LEU A 350 -18.26 17.24 -1.60
C LEU A 350 -17.40 16.54 -0.54
N LEU A 351 -16.12 16.88 -0.41
CA LEU A 351 -15.24 16.32 0.64
C LEU A 351 -15.84 16.50 2.04
N ASP A 352 -16.42 17.66 2.35
CA ASP A 352 -17.04 17.95 3.65
C ASP A 352 -18.37 17.20 3.87
N ALA A 353 -19.12 16.92 2.80
CA ALA A 353 -20.45 16.29 2.84
C ALA A 353 -20.45 14.77 2.56
N VAL A 354 -19.27 14.15 2.42
CA VAL A 354 -19.11 12.71 2.19
C VAL A 354 -19.46 11.95 3.47
N ALA A 355 -20.69 11.43 3.50
CA ALA A 355 -21.30 10.73 4.64
C ALA A 355 -21.07 9.21 4.68
N ASN A 356 -20.54 8.64 3.59
CA ASN A 356 -19.99 7.28 3.50
C ASN A 356 -18.53 7.44 3.08
N ASP A 357 -17.62 6.56 3.50
CA ASP A 357 -16.17 6.70 3.25
C ASP A 357 -15.73 6.84 1.77
N THR A 358 -16.61 6.69 0.76
CA THR A 358 -16.23 6.73 -0.67
C THR A 358 -16.79 7.96 -1.40
N LEU A 359 -15.90 8.75 -2.01
CA LEU A 359 -16.21 9.86 -2.92
C LEU A 359 -15.92 9.46 -4.36
N LEU A 360 -16.95 9.31 -5.20
CA LEU A 360 -16.80 9.04 -6.63
C LEU A 360 -16.77 10.36 -7.43
N LEU A 361 -15.62 10.66 -8.03
CA LEU A 361 -15.43 11.78 -8.96
C LEU A 361 -15.59 11.30 -10.40
N SER A 362 -16.13 12.15 -11.29
CA SER A 362 -16.20 11.85 -12.73
C SER A 362 -16.00 13.11 -13.56
N ASP A 363 -15.35 12.95 -14.71
CA ASP A 363 -15.16 14.01 -15.72
C ASP A 363 -16.48 14.61 -16.22
N SER A 364 -17.56 13.84 -16.17
CA SER A 364 -18.93 14.27 -16.48
C SER A 364 -19.55 15.15 -15.38
N ILE A 365 -18.95 15.21 -14.19
CA ILE A 365 -19.40 16.02 -13.05
C ILE A 365 -18.58 17.32 -12.94
N PHE A 366 -17.31 17.32 -13.35
CA PHE A 366 -16.39 18.45 -13.15
C PHE A 366 -15.76 18.97 -14.43
N LYS A 367 -15.75 20.29 -14.61
CA LYS A 367 -15.09 20.93 -15.75
C LYS A 367 -13.56 20.82 -15.62
N GLN A 368 -12.94 20.02 -16.49
CA GLN A 368 -11.50 19.77 -16.46
C GLN A 368 -10.67 20.89 -17.11
N PRO A 369 -9.45 21.21 -16.61
CA PRO A 369 -8.94 20.80 -15.30
C PRO A 369 -9.63 21.58 -14.17
N ILE A 370 -9.80 20.93 -13.02
CA ILE A 370 -10.22 21.60 -11.78
C ILE A 370 -9.02 22.42 -11.31
N VAL A 371 -9.12 23.75 -11.39
CA VAL A 371 -8.10 24.64 -10.81
C VAL A 371 -8.22 24.62 -9.30
N ILE A 372 -7.10 24.66 -8.59
CA ILE A 372 -7.02 24.73 -7.13
C ILE A 372 -6.22 25.97 -6.75
N SER A 373 -6.87 26.92 -6.05
CA SER A 373 -6.32 28.18 -5.58
C SER A 373 -6.15 28.25 -4.05
N ASP A 374 -6.69 27.26 -3.33
CA ASP A 374 -6.57 27.09 -1.88
C ASP A 374 -6.50 25.59 -1.50
N THR A 375 -5.97 25.25 -0.32
CA THR A 375 -5.76 23.85 0.09
C THR A 375 -7.09 23.13 0.35
N LEU A 376 -7.29 21.97 -0.28
CA LEU A 376 -8.41 21.09 0.03
C LEU A 376 -8.08 20.26 1.27
N ASN A 377 -8.87 20.42 2.33
CA ASN A 377 -8.65 19.70 3.59
C ASN A 377 -9.48 18.40 3.62
N ILE A 378 -8.87 17.33 4.12
CA ILE A 378 -9.47 16.01 4.34
C ILE A 378 -9.45 15.74 5.84
N HIS A 379 -10.64 15.59 6.44
CA HIS A 379 -10.82 15.46 7.90
C HIS A 379 -11.39 14.10 8.34
N GLN A 380 -11.70 13.21 7.39
CA GLN A 380 -12.25 11.88 7.62
C GLN A 380 -11.21 10.91 8.21
N ASP A 381 -11.68 9.97 9.03
CA ASP A 381 -10.92 8.79 9.47
C ASP A 381 -10.57 7.89 8.26
N SER A 382 -11.57 7.60 7.42
CA SER A 382 -11.45 6.86 6.16
C SER A 382 -12.03 7.66 4.98
N LEU A 383 -11.29 7.77 3.86
CA LEU A 383 -11.76 8.40 2.62
C LEU A 383 -11.17 7.75 1.36
N PHE A 384 -12.03 7.19 0.50
CA PHE A 384 -11.69 6.63 -0.80
C PHE A 384 -12.15 7.59 -1.91
N ILE A 385 -11.24 8.42 -2.44
CA ILE A 385 -11.50 9.27 -3.61
C ILE A 385 -11.22 8.47 -4.88
N LEU A 386 -12.28 8.03 -5.56
CA LEU A 386 -12.20 7.21 -6.77
C LEU A 386 -12.59 8.03 -8.00
N SER A 387 -11.81 7.96 -9.08
CA SER A 387 -12.17 8.58 -10.36
C SER A 387 -12.86 7.63 -11.34
N LYS A 388 -13.82 8.17 -12.10
CA LYS A 388 -14.40 7.55 -13.29
C LYS A 388 -14.23 8.50 -14.46
N GLY A 389 -13.21 8.23 -15.27
CA GLY A 389 -12.72 9.15 -16.30
C GLY A 389 -11.52 9.98 -15.81
N LYS A 390 -11.01 10.89 -16.64
CA LYS A 390 -9.76 11.61 -16.34
C LYS A 390 -10.00 12.87 -15.51
N ILE A 391 -9.77 12.79 -14.20
CA ILE A 391 -9.77 13.95 -13.30
C ILE A 391 -8.38 14.57 -13.25
N ILE A 392 -8.29 15.86 -13.55
CA ILE A 392 -7.08 16.67 -13.52
C ILE A 392 -7.27 17.80 -12.52
N LEU A 393 -6.51 17.77 -11.43
CA LEU A 393 -6.35 18.86 -10.48
C LEU A 393 -5.13 19.69 -10.93
N ARG A 394 -5.25 21.02 -11.02
CA ARG A 394 -4.16 21.91 -11.45
C ARG A 394 -3.99 23.07 -10.48
N GLY A 395 -2.77 23.30 -10.00
CA GLY A 395 -2.46 24.46 -9.17
C GLY A 395 -2.63 25.78 -9.94
N ASP A 396 -3.26 26.76 -9.30
CA ASP A 396 -3.18 28.15 -9.75
C ASP A 396 -1.72 28.62 -9.65
N SER A 397 -1.25 29.43 -10.61
CA SER A 397 0.14 29.91 -10.63
C SER A 397 0.48 30.88 -9.48
N ALA A 398 -0.52 31.44 -8.80
CA ALA A 398 -0.37 32.22 -7.58
C ALA A 398 -0.48 31.38 -6.28
N PHE A 399 -0.90 30.12 -6.36
CA PHE A 399 -1.04 29.22 -5.21
C PHE A 399 0.20 28.35 -5.02
N HIS A 400 0.68 28.27 -3.77
CA HIS A 400 1.90 27.52 -3.41
C HIS A 400 1.68 26.56 -2.22
N GLY A 401 0.43 26.36 -1.80
CA GLY A 401 0.08 25.36 -0.79
C GLY A 401 -0.05 23.95 -1.38
N PRO A 402 -0.26 22.92 -0.53
CA PRO A 402 -0.60 21.59 -0.99
C PRO A 402 -2.01 21.54 -1.59
N ALA A 403 -2.21 20.73 -2.63
CA ALA A 403 -3.53 20.52 -3.22
C ALA A 403 -4.47 19.80 -2.23
N PHE A 404 -3.99 18.74 -1.59
CA PHE A 404 -4.66 18.07 -0.46
C PHE A 404 -3.83 18.15 0.83
N MET A 405 -4.48 18.43 1.95
CA MET A 405 -3.95 18.29 3.30
C MET A 405 -4.79 17.25 4.06
N LEU A 406 -4.14 16.20 4.57
CA LEU A 406 -4.77 15.19 5.42
C LEU A 406 -4.68 15.60 6.90
N SER A 407 -5.75 15.34 7.65
CA SER A 407 -5.77 15.49 9.11
C SER A 407 -4.84 14.47 9.80
N THR A 408 -4.39 14.81 11.00
CA THR A 408 -3.66 13.87 11.89
C THR A 408 -4.48 12.62 12.23
N ASP A 409 -5.80 12.78 12.23
CA ASP A 409 -6.76 11.77 12.70
C ASP A 409 -7.21 10.81 11.59
N SER A 410 -6.90 11.13 10.33
CA SER A 410 -7.13 10.25 9.17
C SER A 410 -6.26 9.00 9.28
N ARG A 411 -6.85 7.80 9.13
CA ARG A 411 -6.12 6.52 9.11
C ARG A 411 -6.01 5.90 7.73
N LEU A 412 -6.96 6.16 6.82
CA LEU A 412 -6.98 5.56 5.49
C LEU A 412 -7.54 6.53 4.44
N VAL A 413 -6.68 7.12 3.62
CA VAL A 413 -7.05 7.99 2.50
C VAL A 413 -6.51 7.41 1.20
N LEU A 414 -7.39 6.78 0.40
CA LEU A 414 -7.07 6.27 -0.92
C LEU A 414 -7.39 7.32 -1.99
N LEU A 415 -6.41 7.64 -2.83
CA LEU A 415 -6.60 8.40 -4.06
C LEU A 415 -6.47 7.44 -5.26
N ASP A 416 -7.52 7.31 -6.07
CA ASP A 416 -7.52 6.46 -7.27
C ASP A 416 -7.79 7.27 -8.55
N GLY A 417 -6.87 7.18 -9.52
CA GLY A 417 -7.04 7.70 -10.87
C GLY A 417 -7.08 9.23 -11.00
N LEU A 418 -6.37 9.94 -10.12
CA LEU A 418 -6.22 11.41 -10.17
C LEU A 418 -4.93 11.82 -10.88
N GLN A 419 -4.96 12.94 -11.61
CA GLN A 419 -3.77 13.62 -12.13
C GLN A 419 -3.59 14.97 -11.46
N PHE A 420 -2.41 15.25 -10.90
CA PHE A 420 -2.02 16.54 -10.33
C PHE A 420 -1.07 17.27 -11.29
N GLU A 421 -1.30 18.56 -11.53
CA GLU A 421 -0.49 19.39 -12.40
C GLU A 421 -0.02 20.68 -11.73
N ASN A 422 1.26 21.01 -11.89
CA ASN A 422 1.84 22.33 -11.55
C ASN A 422 1.70 22.75 -10.07
N PHE A 423 1.77 21.82 -9.12
CA PHE A 423 1.79 22.14 -7.69
C PHE A 423 3.21 22.18 -7.10
N ASP A 424 3.46 23.06 -6.14
CA ASP A 424 4.69 23.04 -5.35
C ASP A 424 4.71 21.80 -4.42
N VAL A 425 3.55 21.44 -3.84
CA VAL A 425 3.26 20.16 -3.16
C VAL A 425 1.91 19.63 -3.64
N ALA A 426 1.78 18.37 -4.04
CA ALA A 426 0.47 17.83 -4.46
C ALA A 426 -0.33 17.27 -3.28
N VAL A 427 0.24 16.37 -2.46
CA VAL A 427 -0.40 15.86 -1.24
C VAL A 427 0.49 16.06 -0.02
N SER A 428 -0.08 16.58 1.06
CA SER A 428 0.56 16.75 2.37
C SER A 428 -0.12 15.87 3.41
N ALA A 429 0.65 15.01 4.08
CA ALA A 429 0.21 14.14 5.17
C ALA A 429 1.01 14.41 6.46
N GLN A 430 0.52 13.90 7.59
CA GLN A 430 1.17 13.99 8.91
C GLN A 430 1.27 12.61 9.61
N ASN A 431 1.00 11.54 8.85
CA ASN A 431 0.86 10.15 9.27
C ASN A 431 0.97 9.24 8.01
N ASP A 432 0.84 7.93 8.19
CA ASP A 432 1.01 6.94 7.12
C ASP A 432 -0.31 6.58 6.40
N ALA A 433 -1.33 7.45 6.49
CA ALA A 433 -2.68 7.17 6.01
C ALA A 433 -2.85 7.24 4.48
N LEU A 434 -1.85 7.70 3.72
CA LEU A 434 -2.01 8.00 2.28
C LEU A 434 -1.72 6.78 1.40
N PHE A 435 -2.75 6.28 0.72
CA PHE A 435 -2.65 5.24 -0.29
C PHE A 435 -2.91 5.82 -1.69
N LEU A 436 -2.10 5.45 -2.67
CA LEU A 436 -2.21 5.94 -4.05
C LEU A 436 -2.39 4.78 -5.03
N ARG A 437 -3.38 4.90 -5.92
CA ARG A 437 -3.65 3.95 -7.01
C ARG A 437 -3.87 4.72 -8.31
N ASN A 438 -3.19 4.33 -9.40
CA ASN A 438 -3.31 5.01 -10.71
C ASN A 438 -3.06 6.55 -10.71
N VAL A 439 -2.41 7.11 -9.69
CA VAL A 439 -2.20 8.57 -9.55
C VAL A 439 -1.00 9.05 -10.38
N GLN A 440 -1.15 10.19 -11.05
CA GLN A 440 -0.07 10.84 -11.82
C GLN A 440 0.25 12.24 -11.27
N PHE A 441 1.54 12.57 -11.22
CA PHE A 441 2.04 13.89 -10.79
C PHE A 441 2.88 14.50 -11.91
N LEU A 442 2.43 15.62 -12.49
CA LEU A 442 3.08 16.31 -13.59
C LEU A 442 3.53 17.70 -13.13
N ASN A 443 4.79 18.07 -13.42
CA ASN A 443 5.42 19.33 -13.00
C ASN A 443 5.29 19.63 -11.49
N CYS A 444 5.10 18.61 -10.66
CA CYS A 444 4.97 18.75 -9.22
C CYS A 444 6.37 18.74 -8.57
N LYS A 445 6.71 19.79 -7.83
CA LYS A 445 8.06 19.96 -7.25
C LYS A 445 8.33 18.99 -6.09
N TRP A 446 7.31 18.75 -5.26
CA TRP A 446 7.28 17.68 -4.27
C TRP A 446 5.94 16.92 -4.38
N PRO A 447 5.86 15.83 -5.16
CA PRO A 447 4.63 15.03 -5.34
C PRO A 447 3.91 14.65 -4.03
N ILE A 448 4.66 14.25 -3.00
CA ILE A 448 4.13 13.99 -1.66
C ILE A 448 5.07 14.60 -0.63
N GLN A 449 4.52 15.19 0.42
CA GLN A 449 5.24 15.57 1.63
C GLN A 449 4.58 14.94 2.86
N ASN A 450 5.37 14.37 3.77
CA ASN A 450 4.90 13.85 5.06
C ASN A 450 5.65 14.56 6.20
N PHE A 451 4.95 14.93 7.27
CA PHE A 451 5.47 15.67 8.41
C PHE A 451 5.40 14.86 9.70
N PHE A 452 6.53 14.71 10.40
CA PHE A 452 6.57 14.09 11.72
C PHE A 452 6.38 15.16 12.81
N VAL A 453 5.26 15.10 13.53
CA VAL A 453 5.01 15.94 14.71
C VAL A 453 5.55 15.24 15.96
N PHE A 454 6.46 15.91 16.67
CA PHE A 454 7.14 15.35 17.83
C PHE A 454 6.65 16.02 19.14
N PRO A 455 6.29 15.25 20.19
CA PRO A 455 5.82 15.83 21.47
C PRO A 455 6.93 16.62 22.17
N ASP A 456 6.60 17.86 22.56
CA ASP A 456 7.50 18.75 23.28
C ASP A 456 7.92 18.15 24.64
N LYS A 457 9.18 18.40 25.02
CA LYS A 457 9.83 17.94 26.27
C LYS A 457 9.89 16.42 26.51
N GLN A 458 9.65 15.58 25.50
CA GLN A 458 9.85 14.12 25.59
C GLN A 458 11.10 13.64 24.83
N PHE A 459 11.74 12.58 25.32
CA PHE A 459 12.83 11.92 24.61
C PHE A 459 12.29 10.93 23.58
N ILE A 460 12.73 11.06 22.33
CA ILE A 460 12.24 10.27 21.20
C ILE A 460 13.39 9.44 20.66
N THR A 461 13.25 8.12 20.67
CA THR A 461 14.26 7.17 20.21
C THR A 461 13.61 6.19 19.24
N GLY A 462 14.03 6.21 17.98
CA GLY A 462 13.48 5.40 16.92
C GLY A 462 14.25 5.59 15.61
N ARG A 463 13.93 4.78 14.60
CA ARG A 463 14.52 4.85 13.26
C ARG A 463 13.45 5.27 12.27
N LEU A 464 13.59 6.47 11.69
CA LEU A 464 12.77 6.86 10.54
C LEU A 464 13.15 5.98 9.34
N ALA A 465 12.26 5.09 8.95
CA ALA A 465 12.28 4.38 7.67
C ALA A 465 11.31 5.09 6.71
N GLY A 466 11.58 5.10 5.40
CA GLY A 466 10.73 5.79 4.43
C GLY A 466 10.98 7.30 4.31
N SER A 467 12.23 7.74 4.14
CA SER A 467 12.52 9.14 3.78
C SER A 467 12.13 9.44 2.32
N TYR A 468 10.85 9.72 2.09
CA TYR A 468 10.30 10.01 0.76
C TYR A 468 10.92 11.27 0.13
N VAL A 469 11.82 11.08 -0.83
CA VAL A 469 12.35 12.15 -1.69
C VAL A 469 12.00 11.83 -3.15
N PHE A 470 10.80 12.24 -3.54
CA PHE A 470 10.38 12.17 -4.93
C PHE A 470 11.18 13.19 -5.76
N ARG A 471 11.92 12.69 -6.77
CA ARG A 471 12.43 13.53 -7.87
C ARG A 471 11.64 13.21 -9.12
N THR A 472 11.13 14.25 -9.78
CA THR A 472 10.63 14.17 -11.16
C THR A 472 11.77 13.81 -12.10
N ASP A 473 11.52 12.96 -13.09
CA ASP A 473 12.47 12.79 -14.18
C ASP A 473 12.64 14.11 -14.94
N SER A 474 13.89 14.45 -15.25
CA SER A 474 14.23 15.66 -16.00
C SER A 474 14.18 15.33 -17.48
N LEU A 475 12.97 15.29 -18.04
CA LEU A 475 12.74 15.04 -19.47
C LEU A 475 13.68 15.93 -20.30
N ILE A 476 14.65 15.29 -20.94
CA ILE A 476 15.60 15.94 -21.83
C ILE A 476 14.79 16.56 -22.97
N THR A 477 14.78 17.89 -23.06
CA THR A 477 14.16 18.62 -24.16
C THR A 477 14.97 18.41 -25.45
N THR A 478 14.72 17.29 -26.13
CA THR A 478 15.09 17.08 -27.52
C THR A 478 14.28 18.05 -28.39
N ALA A 479 14.80 19.26 -28.56
CA ALA A 479 14.20 20.29 -29.37
C ALA A 479 14.06 19.81 -30.84
N PRO A 480 12.99 20.22 -31.57
CA PRO A 480 12.77 19.77 -32.94
C PRO A 480 13.76 20.43 -33.91
N THR A 481 14.84 19.73 -34.24
CA THR A 481 15.79 20.14 -35.28
C THR A 481 15.30 19.73 -36.68
N ARG A 482 14.40 20.56 -37.23
CA ARG A 482 14.00 20.68 -38.65
C ARG A 482 13.69 19.39 -39.42
#